data_AF-A0A2A6JZS6-F1
#
_entry.id   AF-A0A2A6JZS6-F1
#
_cell.length_a   1.000
_cell.length_b   1.000
_cell.length_c   1.000
_cell.angle_alpha   90.00
_cell.angle_beta   90.00
_cell.angle_gamma   90.00
#
_symmetry.space_group_name_H-M   'P 1'
#
loop_
_entity.id
_entity.type
_entity.pdbx_description
1 polymer ?
#
loop_
_entity_poly.entity_id
_entity_poly.type
_entity_poly.pdbx_seq_one_letter_code
_entity_poly.pdbx_strand_id
1 'polypeptide(L)'
;MGTRFRLFVQPPFEDARSSPEVVEVSSPSGSLAAGPADDRMFVVEPVGKTGPYGVNRGPLGTPYMLLPPWTGKILEPAAPDERGNFDYLRPSMPGFEAAHVFGCVRFTLDVWERYLGQPLTWHFRDHYDRLEISILPRWNNAQYGYGFLEVGSQFEKDGRILPFSLDFDVIAHEVGHAIIFSVLGVPRPGTEYPEYLGFQEAFSDCVSLIAAMHFPSVIDNVLAETRGNLHRANRLSRFSEFSPHRQIRSANNKRTMREFAHGWKDEHELSQPLTGAIFDILVDIFHESLVARGLISRAVEDLADIAEFDPAAEASVQHAFDRAFALNSDGFVEALLDARDIAGTYLAETLWALAPDFLDYGDVAETMLAIDRHESGGQFAGIITGNFKQRAIGKLHAGAHLKGGEHRSHVHSARILLPIDHLDLPKMSYRERVLLSRSGIGQ
;
A
#
# COMPACT_ATOMS: atom_id res chain seq x y z
N MET A 1 -7.06 21.33 -15.47
CA MET A 1 -8.14 20.43 -15.02
C MET A 1 -7.73 19.03 -15.39
N GLY A 2 -7.63 18.18 -14.39
CA GLY A 2 -7.36 16.76 -14.52
C GLY A 2 -8.59 15.96 -14.92
N THR A 3 -8.39 14.67 -15.16
CA THR A 3 -9.45 13.70 -15.42
C THR A 3 -10.13 13.29 -14.11
N ARG A 4 -11.46 13.15 -14.13
CA ARG A 4 -12.24 12.78 -12.94
C ARG A 4 -12.63 11.30 -12.92
N PHE A 5 -12.54 10.69 -11.75
CA PHE A 5 -12.90 9.31 -11.45
C PHE A 5 -13.80 9.21 -10.22
N ARG A 6 -14.44 8.05 -10.03
CA ARG A 6 -15.18 7.70 -8.81
C ARG A 6 -14.44 6.60 -8.07
N LEU A 7 -13.90 6.89 -6.89
CA LEU A 7 -13.12 5.95 -6.10
C LEU A 7 -13.83 5.60 -4.79
N PHE A 8 -14.00 4.30 -4.54
CA PHE A 8 -14.23 3.80 -3.18
C PHE A 8 -12.94 3.85 -2.41
N VAL A 9 -12.90 4.64 -1.33
CA VAL A 9 -11.78 4.65 -0.37
C VAL A 9 -11.93 3.47 0.59
N GLN A 10 -13.12 3.30 1.15
CA GLN A 10 -13.52 2.08 1.84
C GLN A 10 -14.29 1.19 0.88
N PRO A 11 -13.96 -0.10 0.77
CA PRO A 11 -14.64 -0.97 -0.16
C PRO A 11 -16.14 -1.04 0.15
N PRO A 12 -17.00 -1.16 -0.88
CA PRO A 12 -18.46 -1.08 -0.72
C PRO A 12 -19.08 -2.24 0.07
N PHE A 13 -18.28 -3.26 0.41
CA PHE A 13 -18.70 -4.45 1.14
C PHE A 13 -18.42 -4.39 2.64
N GLU A 14 -17.73 -3.35 3.14
CA GLU A 14 -17.50 -3.12 4.57
C GLU A 14 -18.66 -2.37 5.25
N ASP A 15 -19.12 -1.29 4.61
CA ASP A 15 -20.20 -0.44 5.10
C ASP A 15 -21.20 -0.20 3.98
N ALA A 16 -22.47 -0.55 4.21
CA ALA A 16 -23.55 -0.33 3.25
C ALA A 16 -23.77 1.16 2.91
N ARG A 17 -23.17 2.08 3.68
CA ARG A 17 -23.17 3.52 3.43
C ARG A 17 -21.96 3.99 2.60
N SER A 18 -20.98 3.11 2.34
CA SER A 18 -19.82 3.45 1.52
C SER A 18 -20.28 3.87 0.13
N SER A 19 -19.78 5.01 -0.33
CA SER A 19 -20.09 5.58 -1.63
C SER A 19 -18.81 6.12 -2.25
N PRO A 20 -18.61 5.97 -3.56
CA PRO A 20 -17.36 6.40 -4.16
C PRO A 20 -17.31 7.92 -4.27
N GLU A 21 -16.17 8.50 -3.92
CA GLU A 21 -15.89 9.93 -4.01
C GLU A 21 -15.43 10.30 -5.41
N VAL A 22 -15.81 11.49 -5.86
CA VAL A 22 -15.29 12.03 -7.12
C VAL A 22 -13.92 12.65 -6.84
N VAL A 23 -12.89 12.11 -7.46
CA VAL A 23 -11.52 12.66 -7.40
C VAL A 23 -11.10 13.20 -8.76
N GLU A 24 -10.20 14.18 -8.75
CA GLU A 24 -9.50 14.67 -9.94
C GLU A 24 -8.04 14.22 -9.85
N VAL A 25 -7.56 13.51 -10.88
CA VAL A 25 -6.18 13.02 -10.97
C VAL A 25 -5.36 13.87 -11.94
N SER A 26 -4.03 13.79 -11.85
CA SER A 26 -3.10 14.64 -12.61
C SER A 26 -3.16 14.44 -14.14
N SER A 27 -3.66 13.30 -14.61
CA SER A 27 -3.88 13.04 -16.04
C SER A 27 -4.71 14.18 -16.66
N PRO A 28 -4.22 14.88 -17.68
CA PRO A 28 -4.97 15.99 -18.28
C PRO A 28 -6.31 15.53 -18.82
N SER A 29 -7.37 16.33 -18.60
CA SER A 29 -8.70 16.04 -19.15
C SER A 29 -8.62 15.82 -20.68
N GLY A 30 -9.18 14.70 -21.15
CA GLY A 30 -9.16 14.31 -22.57
C GLY A 30 -7.88 13.61 -23.05
N SER A 31 -6.88 13.41 -22.18
CA SER A 31 -5.64 12.70 -22.53
C SER A 31 -5.75 11.17 -22.44
N LEU A 32 -6.68 10.66 -21.63
CA LEU A 32 -6.82 9.23 -21.38
C LEU A 32 -7.61 8.53 -22.50
N ALA A 33 -7.11 7.37 -22.91
CA ALA A 33 -7.80 6.48 -23.86
C ALA A 33 -8.70 5.45 -23.15
N ALA A 34 -9.47 4.67 -23.93
CA ALA A 34 -10.30 3.59 -23.42
C ALA A 34 -9.46 2.41 -22.86
N GLY A 35 -10.02 1.70 -21.87
CA GLY A 35 -9.28 0.78 -21.01
C GLY A 35 -8.30 1.60 -20.19
N PRO A 36 -8.80 2.46 -19.27
CA PRO A 36 -8.24 3.77 -18.96
C PRO A 36 -6.71 3.74 -19.05
N ALA A 37 -6.18 4.52 -19.98
CA ALA A 37 -4.78 4.41 -20.39
C ALA A 37 -4.14 5.77 -20.59
N ASP A 38 -2.92 5.92 -20.06
CA ASP A 38 -2.00 7.02 -20.34
C ASP A 38 -0.69 6.48 -20.94
N ASP A 39 0.35 7.32 -20.95
CA ASP A 39 1.70 7.02 -21.41
C ASP A 39 2.50 6.14 -20.44
N ARG A 40 1.98 5.87 -19.24
CA ARG A 40 2.68 5.13 -18.16
C ARG A 40 1.97 3.85 -17.75
N MET A 41 0.67 3.74 -17.93
CA MET A 41 -0.12 2.57 -17.54
C MET A 41 -1.42 2.43 -18.33
N PHE A 42 -2.00 1.23 -18.31
CA PHE A 42 -3.29 0.95 -18.94
C PHE A 42 -3.99 -0.21 -18.23
N VAL A 43 -5.32 -0.26 -18.31
CA VAL A 43 -6.12 -1.33 -17.70
C VAL A 43 -6.64 -2.31 -18.75
N VAL A 44 -6.52 -3.60 -18.46
CA VAL A 44 -7.09 -4.69 -19.24
C VAL A 44 -7.95 -5.60 -18.38
N GLU A 45 -9.06 -6.05 -18.96
CA GLU A 45 -9.91 -7.11 -18.41
C GLU A 45 -9.79 -8.34 -19.31
N PRO A 46 -8.79 -9.21 -19.07
CA PRO A 46 -8.44 -10.28 -19.99
C PRO A 46 -9.49 -11.40 -20.02
N VAL A 47 -9.83 -11.85 -21.22
CA VAL A 47 -10.74 -12.96 -21.47
C VAL A 47 -9.94 -14.24 -21.70
N GLY A 48 -10.15 -15.23 -20.85
CA GLY A 48 -9.50 -16.53 -20.98
C GLY A 48 -8.11 -16.62 -20.38
N LYS A 49 -7.60 -15.54 -19.74
CA LYS A 49 -6.40 -15.60 -18.92
C LYS A 49 -6.67 -16.48 -17.70
N THR A 50 -5.94 -17.59 -17.61
CA THR A 50 -6.21 -18.69 -16.66
C THR A 50 -5.35 -18.64 -15.40
N GLY A 51 -4.28 -17.86 -15.41
CA GLY A 51 -3.37 -17.69 -14.29
C GLY A 51 -2.77 -16.29 -14.27
N PRO A 52 -2.26 -15.86 -13.11
CA PRO A 52 -1.55 -14.60 -12.96
C PRO A 52 -0.23 -14.62 -13.72
N TYR A 53 0.35 -13.45 -13.95
CA TYR A 53 1.73 -13.31 -14.37
C TYR A 53 2.71 -13.83 -13.31
N GLY A 54 3.91 -14.20 -13.76
CA GLY A 54 4.96 -14.83 -12.96
C GLY A 54 5.21 -16.29 -13.34
N VAL A 55 5.86 -17.04 -12.42
CA VAL A 55 6.16 -18.45 -12.64
C VAL A 55 4.93 -19.32 -12.36
N ASN A 56 4.42 -19.94 -13.40
CA ASN A 56 3.29 -20.84 -13.40
C ASN A 56 3.75 -22.30 -13.62
N ARG A 57 2.87 -23.27 -13.37
CA ARG A 57 3.13 -24.69 -13.69
C ARG A 57 2.26 -25.19 -14.83
N GLY A 58 2.89 -25.82 -15.81
CA GLY A 58 2.20 -26.45 -16.93
C GLY A 58 1.37 -27.67 -16.52
N PRO A 59 0.56 -28.22 -17.44
CA PRO A 59 -0.30 -29.38 -17.15
C PRO A 59 0.44 -30.63 -16.65
N LEU A 60 1.76 -30.76 -16.93
CA LEU A 60 2.59 -31.86 -16.42
C LEU A 60 3.56 -31.41 -15.31
N GLY A 61 3.39 -30.19 -14.79
CA GLY A 61 4.13 -29.65 -13.64
C GLY A 61 5.40 -28.88 -13.99
N THR A 62 5.76 -28.76 -15.28
CA THR A 62 6.94 -28.01 -15.72
C THR A 62 6.72 -26.51 -15.48
N PRO A 63 7.62 -25.81 -14.76
CA PRO A 63 7.48 -24.37 -14.56
C PRO A 63 7.65 -23.61 -15.88
N TYR A 64 6.91 -22.52 -16.05
CA TYR A 64 7.05 -21.58 -17.16
C TYR A 64 6.70 -20.17 -16.69
N MET A 65 7.20 -19.17 -17.41
CA MET A 65 6.88 -17.78 -17.14
C MET A 65 5.72 -17.31 -18.03
N LEU A 66 4.75 -16.66 -17.41
CA LEU A 66 3.76 -15.84 -18.09
C LEU A 66 4.08 -14.38 -17.71
N LEU A 67 4.34 -13.52 -18.69
CA LEU A 67 4.73 -12.14 -18.47
C LEU A 67 3.84 -11.19 -19.30
N PRO A 68 3.71 -9.91 -18.91
CA PRO A 68 3.00 -8.92 -19.70
C PRO A 68 3.71 -8.63 -21.04
N PRO A 69 3.03 -7.96 -21.98
CA PRO A 69 1.61 -7.60 -21.93
C PRO A 69 0.67 -8.74 -22.37
N TRP A 70 -0.61 -8.67 -22.00
CA TRP A 70 -1.62 -9.62 -22.43
C TRP A 70 -1.95 -9.40 -23.90
N THR A 71 -1.73 -10.42 -24.72
CA THR A 71 -1.99 -10.37 -26.18
C THR A 71 -3.31 -10.99 -26.61
N GLY A 72 -4.02 -11.62 -25.67
CA GLY A 72 -5.29 -12.30 -25.93
C GLY A 72 -6.49 -11.35 -26.00
N LYS A 73 -7.68 -11.93 -25.99
CA LYS A 73 -8.93 -11.15 -25.99
C LYS A 73 -9.11 -10.39 -24.68
N ILE A 74 -9.74 -9.22 -24.75
CA ILE A 74 -10.15 -8.41 -23.61
C ILE A 74 -11.65 -8.14 -23.67
N LEU A 75 -12.26 -7.79 -22.54
CA LEU A 75 -13.61 -7.22 -22.51
C LEU A 75 -13.62 -5.84 -23.17
N GLU A 76 -14.81 -5.33 -23.49
CA GLU A 76 -14.98 -3.99 -24.06
C GLU A 76 -14.38 -2.95 -23.08
N PRO A 77 -13.33 -2.20 -23.48
CA PRO A 77 -12.64 -1.32 -22.56
C PRO A 77 -13.50 -0.14 -22.13
N ALA A 78 -13.43 0.24 -20.85
CA ALA A 78 -14.11 1.43 -20.35
C ALA A 78 -13.60 2.69 -21.08
N ALA A 79 -14.49 3.49 -21.67
CA ALA A 79 -14.13 4.70 -22.40
C ALA A 79 -14.40 5.97 -21.57
N PRO A 80 -13.71 7.09 -21.83
CA PRO A 80 -14.09 8.36 -21.22
C PRO A 80 -15.38 8.94 -21.85
N ASP A 81 -16.03 9.85 -21.14
CA ASP A 81 -17.13 10.66 -21.68
C ASP A 81 -16.65 11.73 -22.69
N GLU A 82 -17.58 12.53 -23.22
CA GLU A 82 -17.28 13.61 -24.18
C GLU A 82 -16.31 14.68 -23.61
N ARG A 83 -16.13 14.73 -22.30
CA ARG A 83 -15.22 15.65 -21.60
C ARG A 83 -13.93 14.96 -21.14
N GLY A 84 -13.69 13.71 -21.56
CA GLY A 84 -12.50 12.97 -21.19
C GLY A 84 -12.50 12.41 -19.75
N ASN A 85 -13.67 12.29 -19.11
CA ASN A 85 -13.81 11.82 -17.73
C ASN A 85 -14.43 10.43 -17.59
N PHE A 86 -14.21 9.80 -16.44
CA PHE A 86 -14.76 8.49 -16.08
C PHE A 86 -15.72 8.56 -14.88
N ASP A 87 -15.94 9.75 -14.29
CA ASP A 87 -16.85 9.96 -13.14
C ASP A 87 -18.34 9.74 -13.47
N TYR A 88 -18.68 9.49 -14.74
CA TYR A 88 -20.01 9.08 -15.17
C TYR A 88 -20.31 7.60 -14.89
N LEU A 89 -19.26 6.75 -14.78
CA LEU A 89 -19.39 5.32 -14.52
C LEU A 89 -19.88 5.12 -13.08
N ARG A 90 -20.93 4.29 -12.92
CA ARG A 90 -21.50 3.94 -11.61
C ARG A 90 -21.09 2.52 -11.22
N PRO A 91 -21.07 2.15 -9.93
CA PRO A 91 -20.66 0.81 -9.49
C PRO A 91 -21.35 -0.36 -10.20
N SER A 92 -22.59 -0.19 -10.65
CA SER A 92 -23.35 -1.22 -11.39
C SER A 92 -23.08 -1.24 -12.90
N MET A 93 -22.23 -0.36 -13.44
CA MET A 93 -21.96 -0.24 -14.87
C MET A 93 -20.72 -1.06 -15.26
N PRO A 94 -20.73 -1.75 -16.42
CA PRO A 94 -19.52 -2.31 -16.99
C PRO A 94 -18.43 -1.24 -17.13
N GLY A 95 -17.18 -1.62 -16.86
CA GLY A 95 -16.03 -0.72 -16.92
C GLY A 95 -15.80 0.13 -15.66
N PHE A 96 -16.71 0.11 -14.67
CA PHE A 96 -16.50 0.83 -13.42
C PHE A 96 -15.27 0.33 -12.66
N GLU A 97 -15.08 -0.99 -12.52
CA GLU A 97 -13.90 -1.56 -11.87
C GLU A 97 -12.60 -1.15 -12.59
N ALA A 98 -12.59 -1.18 -13.93
CA ALA A 98 -11.43 -0.74 -14.70
C ALA A 98 -11.10 0.75 -14.47
N ALA A 99 -12.12 1.62 -14.44
CA ALA A 99 -11.94 3.03 -14.12
C ALA A 99 -11.53 3.27 -12.67
N HIS A 100 -12.08 2.52 -11.72
CA HIS A 100 -11.74 2.61 -10.30
C HIS A 100 -10.27 2.23 -10.09
N VAL A 101 -9.83 1.06 -10.57
CA VAL A 101 -8.43 0.62 -10.39
C VAL A 101 -7.44 1.60 -11.02
N PHE A 102 -7.69 2.06 -12.26
CA PHE A 102 -6.82 3.08 -12.86
C PHE A 102 -6.75 4.34 -12.01
N GLY A 103 -7.91 4.84 -11.58
CA GLY A 103 -7.99 6.05 -10.78
C GLY A 103 -7.30 5.90 -9.42
N CYS A 104 -7.41 4.75 -8.76
CA CYS A 104 -6.67 4.45 -7.52
C CYS A 104 -5.16 4.43 -7.73
N VAL A 105 -4.68 3.76 -8.78
CA VAL A 105 -3.25 3.73 -9.13
C VAL A 105 -2.76 5.14 -9.43
N ARG A 106 -3.50 5.91 -10.25
CA ARG A 106 -3.11 7.27 -10.62
C ARG A 106 -3.10 8.21 -9.42
N PHE A 107 -4.15 8.16 -8.60
CA PHE A 107 -4.28 8.98 -7.39
C PHE A 107 -3.15 8.71 -6.40
N THR A 108 -2.82 7.43 -6.16
CA THR A 108 -1.72 7.05 -5.26
C THR A 108 -0.38 7.60 -5.78
N LEU A 109 -0.15 7.51 -7.09
CA LEU A 109 1.05 8.07 -7.70
C LEU A 109 1.06 9.61 -7.63
N ASP A 110 -0.07 10.29 -7.83
CA ASP A 110 -0.16 11.75 -7.72
C ASP A 110 0.17 12.26 -6.30
N VAL A 111 -0.25 11.51 -5.28
CA VAL A 111 0.09 11.80 -3.88
C VAL A 111 1.59 11.62 -3.66
N TRP A 112 2.13 10.46 -4.04
CA TRP A 112 3.50 10.11 -3.70
C TRP A 112 4.55 10.82 -4.57
N GLU A 113 4.26 11.11 -5.84
CA GLU A 113 5.14 11.93 -6.68
C GLU A 113 5.25 13.37 -6.18
N ARG A 114 4.24 13.86 -5.44
CA ARG A 114 4.33 15.16 -4.74
C ARG A 114 5.33 15.11 -3.59
N TYR A 115 5.27 14.09 -2.74
CA TYR A 115 6.23 13.94 -1.63
C TYR A 115 7.63 13.62 -2.15
N LEU A 116 7.75 12.81 -3.21
CA LEU A 116 9.04 12.49 -3.85
C LEU A 116 9.62 13.67 -4.66
N GLY A 117 8.83 14.71 -4.93
CA GLY A 117 9.25 15.90 -5.69
C GLY A 117 9.41 15.70 -7.20
N GLN A 118 9.15 14.50 -7.73
CA GLN A 118 9.29 14.20 -9.15
C GLN A 118 8.41 13.01 -9.61
N PRO A 119 8.06 12.95 -10.91
CA PRO A 119 7.40 11.77 -11.48
C PRO A 119 8.27 10.51 -11.39
N LEU A 120 7.65 9.39 -11.04
CA LEU A 120 8.33 8.10 -10.95
C LEU A 120 8.65 7.55 -12.33
N THR A 121 9.87 7.05 -12.47
CA THR A 121 10.30 6.26 -13.62
C THR A 121 10.18 4.78 -13.28
N TRP A 122 9.41 4.01 -14.06
CA TRP A 122 9.22 2.59 -13.78
C TRP A 122 10.54 1.81 -13.81
N HIS A 123 10.77 0.99 -12.78
CA HIS A 123 11.94 0.12 -12.68
C HIS A 123 12.04 -0.93 -13.82
N PHE A 124 10.93 -1.17 -14.53
CA PHE A 124 10.85 -2.11 -15.65
C PHE A 124 10.91 -1.46 -17.04
N ARG A 125 11.17 -0.13 -17.11
CA ARG A 125 11.10 0.65 -18.36
C ARG A 125 11.96 0.12 -19.50
N ASP A 126 13.01 -0.62 -19.18
CA ASP A 126 13.95 -1.17 -20.18
C ASP A 126 13.33 -2.34 -20.97
N HIS A 127 12.23 -2.91 -20.46
CA HIS A 127 11.53 -4.04 -21.08
C HIS A 127 10.07 -3.74 -21.44
N TYR A 128 9.42 -2.86 -20.67
CA TYR A 128 8.02 -2.48 -20.89
C TYR A 128 7.84 -0.97 -20.79
N ASP A 129 7.17 -0.38 -21.78
CA ASP A 129 6.91 1.07 -21.79
C ASP A 129 5.91 1.50 -20.71
N ARG A 130 4.95 0.62 -20.37
CA ARG A 130 3.82 0.92 -19.50
C ARG A 130 3.53 -0.22 -18.53
N LEU A 131 3.01 0.12 -17.35
CA LEU A 131 2.42 -0.82 -16.41
C LEU A 131 1.12 -1.39 -16.99
N GLU A 132 1.03 -2.71 -17.12
CA GLU A 132 -0.24 -3.37 -17.40
C GLU A 132 -0.99 -3.65 -16.10
N ILE A 133 -2.19 -3.10 -15.97
CA ILE A 133 -3.08 -3.37 -14.85
C ILE A 133 -4.12 -4.40 -15.31
N SER A 134 -4.10 -5.62 -14.78
CA SER A 134 -5.07 -6.67 -15.13
C SER A 134 -6.06 -6.94 -14.01
N ILE A 135 -7.35 -7.02 -14.34
CA ILE A 135 -8.39 -7.51 -13.40
C ILE A 135 -8.61 -9.01 -13.63
N LEU A 136 -8.42 -9.81 -12.58
CA LEU A 136 -8.53 -11.27 -12.58
C LEU A 136 -9.60 -11.75 -11.58
N PRO A 137 -10.92 -11.63 -11.88
CA PRO A 137 -11.98 -11.80 -10.89
C PRO A 137 -12.08 -13.18 -10.21
N ARG A 138 -11.38 -14.18 -10.77
CA ARG A 138 -11.36 -15.58 -10.28
C ARG A 138 -10.11 -15.92 -9.48
N TRP A 139 -9.20 -14.98 -9.30
CA TRP A 139 -7.94 -15.18 -8.63
C TRP A 139 -8.01 -14.60 -7.22
N ASN A 140 -7.65 -15.39 -6.21
CA ASN A 140 -7.70 -14.97 -4.81
C ASN A 140 -6.37 -14.34 -4.41
N ASN A 141 -6.01 -13.22 -5.04
CA ASN A 141 -4.87 -12.36 -4.66
C ASN A 141 -4.87 -11.02 -5.40
N ALA A 142 -4.03 -10.11 -4.93
CA ALA A 142 -3.49 -9.01 -5.70
C ALA A 142 -1.96 -9.12 -5.72
N GLN A 143 -1.31 -8.60 -6.75
CA GLN A 143 0.15 -8.51 -6.76
C GLN A 143 0.65 -7.42 -7.72
N TYR A 144 1.72 -6.78 -7.31
CA TYR A 144 2.63 -6.08 -8.19
C TYR A 144 3.75 -7.02 -8.68
N GLY A 145 4.13 -6.86 -9.95
CA GLY A 145 5.21 -7.59 -10.59
C GLY A 145 5.99 -6.74 -11.59
N TYR A 146 7.06 -7.31 -12.15
CA TYR A 146 7.89 -6.63 -13.15
C TYR A 146 7.08 -6.33 -14.43
N GLY A 147 6.56 -5.10 -14.56
CA GLY A 147 5.74 -4.63 -15.68
C GLY A 147 4.23 -4.78 -15.52
N PHE A 148 3.74 -5.26 -14.37
CA PHE A 148 2.30 -5.49 -14.19
C PHE A 148 1.81 -5.27 -12.76
N LEU A 149 0.51 -4.99 -12.65
CA LEU A 149 -0.26 -5.04 -11.41
C LEU A 149 -1.52 -5.88 -11.68
N GLU A 150 -1.74 -6.94 -10.92
CA GLU A 150 -2.91 -7.81 -11.07
C GLU A 150 -3.78 -7.74 -9.82
N VAL A 151 -5.07 -7.49 -10.00
CA VAL A 151 -6.06 -7.47 -8.91
C VAL A 151 -7.11 -8.54 -9.13
N GLY A 152 -7.26 -9.41 -8.14
CA GLY A 152 -8.28 -10.45 -8.12
C GLY A 152 -9.45 -10.13 -7.21
N SER A 153 -9.96 -11.16 -6.55
CA SER A 153 -11.10 -11.09 -5.64
C SER A 153 -10.94 -12.03 -4.46
N GLN A 154 -11.45 -11.65 -3.30
CA GLN A 154 -11.65 -12.58 -2.20
C GLN A 154 -12.94 -13.39 -2.39
N PHE A 155 -12.90 -14.66 -1.95
CA PHE A 155 -14.06 -15.56 -1.93
C PHE A 155 -14.43 -15.89 -0.50
N GLU A 156 -15.58 -15.40 -0.06
CA GLU A 156 -16.10 -15.66 1.28
C GLU A 156 -16.76 -17.04 1.40
N LYS A 157 -16.81 -17.55 2.63
CA LYS A 157 -17.44 -18.86 2.91
C LYS A 157 -18.93 -18.89 2.59
N ASP A 158 -19.58 -17.73 2.61
CA ASP A 158 -20.99 -17.55 2.26
C ASP A 158 -21.23 -17.41 0.74
N GLY A 159 -20.17 -17.48 -0.07
CA GLY A 159 -20.23 -17.37 -1.52
C GLY A 159 -20.16 -15.95 -2.06
N ARG A 160 -20.02 -14.92 -1.20
CA ARG A 160 -19.75 -13.55 -1.68
C ARG A 160 -18.36 -13.48 -2.33
N ILE A 161 -18.29 -12.65 -3.37
CA ILE A 161 -17.05 -12.30 -4.06
C ILE A 161 -16.79 -10.83 -3.73
N LEU A 162 -15.61 -10.54 -3.19
CA LEU A 162 -15.20 -9.20 -2.78
C LEU A 162 -14.06 -8.78 -3.72
N PRO A 163 -14.34 -7.98 -4.76
CA PRO A 163 -13.32 -7.61 -5.75
C PRO A 163 -12.28 -6.68 -5.13
N PHE A 164 -10.99 -7.04 -5.25
CA PHE A 164 -9.90 -6.13 -4.86
C PHE A 164 -9.78 -4.93 -5.77
N SER A 165 -10.36 -5.02 -6.97
CA SER A 165 -10.54 -3.90 -7.89
C SER A 165 -11.41 -2.76 -7.34
N LEU A 166 -12.07 -2.94 -6.18
CA LEU A 166 -12.87 -1.93 -5.51
C LEU A 166 -12.31 -1.52 -4.14
N ASP A 167 -11.11 -2.00 -3.79
CA ASP A 167 -10.44 -1.78 -2.52
C ASP A 167 -9.23 -0.87 -2.75
N PHE A 168 -9.37 0.41 -2.38
CA PHE A 168 -8.31 1.42 -2.56
C PHE A 168 -7.02 0.99 -1.85
N ASP A 169 -7.13 0.43 -0.64
CA ASP A 169 -5.97 0.12 0.17
C ASP A 169 -5.14 -1.01 -0.45
N VAL A 170 -5.81 -2.06 -0.95
CA VAL A 170 -5.11 -3.14 -1.68
C VAL A 170 -4.39 -2.58 -2.90
N ILE A 171 -5.05 -1.72 -3.67
CA ILE A 171 -4.45 -1.15 -4.88
C ILE A 171 -3.27 -0.24 -4.53
N ALA A 172 -3.43 0.66 -3.55
CA ALA A 172 -2.40 1.59 -3.11
C ALA A 172 -1.19 0.87 -2.49
N HIS A 173 -1.43 -0.21 -1.75
CA HIS A 173 -0.37 -1.08 -1.22
C HIS A 173 0.47 -1.69 -2.36
N GLU A 174 -0.16 -2.25 -3.40
CA GLU A 174 0.59 -2.79 -4.55
C GLU A 174 1.36 -1.71 -5.31
N VAL A 175 0.81 -0.49 -5.39
CA VAL A 175 1.54 0.68 -5.93
C VAL A 175 2.73 1.05 -5.06
N GLY A 176 2.65 0.83 -3.74
CA GLY A 176 3.77 1.00 -2.82
C GLY A 176 4.99 0.18 -3.22
N HIS A 177 4.80 -1.08 -3.62
CA HIS A 177 5.88 -1.90 -4.17
C HIS A 177 6.47 -1.27 -5.44
N ALA A 178 5.63 -0.78 -6.35
CA ALA A 178 6.08 -0.11 -7.56
C ALA A 178 6.97 1.11 -7.26
N ILE A 179 6.60 1.89 -6.25
CA ILE A 179 7.35 3.05 -5.77
C ILE A 179 8.71 2.60 -5.22
N ILE A 180 8.73 1.61 -4.32
CA ILE A 180 9.96 1.08 -3.72
C ILE A 180 10.94 0.61 -4.78
N PHE A 181 10.52 -0.23 -5.73
CA PHE A 181 11.42 -0.73 -6.76
C PHE A 181 11.94 0.37 -7.70
N SER A 182 11.15 1.42 -7.92
CA SER A 182 11.52 2.53 -8.80
C SER A 182 12.47 3.52 -8.14
N VAL A 183 12.45 3.64 -6.81
CA VAL A 183 13.27 4.60 -6.05
C VAL A 183 14.45 3.91 -5.36
N LEU A 184 14.17 2.91 -4.51
CA LEU A 184 15.16 2.20 -3.72
C LEU A 184 15.86 1.09 -4.53
N GLY A 185 15.14 0.45 -5.44
CA GLY A 185 15.64 -0.66 -6.23
C GLY A 185 15.67 -1.99 -5.46
N VAL A 186 16.35 -2.98 -6.04
CA VAL A 186 16.45 -4.37 -5.56
C VAL A 186 17.86 -4.63 -5.01
N PRO A 187 18.01 -5.34 -3.87
CA PRO A 187 19.31 -5.71 -3.35
C PRO A 187 20.04 -6.62 -4.34
N ARG A 188 21.38 -6.53 -4.33
CA ARG A 188 22.22 -7.44 -5.10
C ARG A 188 22.16 -8.86 -4.50
N PRO A 189 22.35 -9.91 -5.33
CA PRO A 189 22.45 -11.27 -4.82
C PRO A 189 23.48 -11.40 -3.69
N GLY A 190 23.04 -11.88 -2.53
CA GLY A 190 23.87 -12.08 -1.34
C GLY A 190 24.00 -10.86 -0.41
N THR A 191 23.29 -9.76 -0.68
CA THR A 191 23.20 -8.58 0.20
C THR A 191 21.83 -8.44 0.86
N GLU A 192 20.96 -9.44 0.74
CA GLU A 192 19.59 -9.38 1.24
C GLU A 192 19.55 -9.61 2.75
N TYR A 193 19.18 -8.58 3.50
CA TYR A 193 18.73 -8.75 4.87
C TYR A 193 17.23 -9.08 4.90
N PRO A 194 16.78 -9.95 5.82
CA PRO A 194 15.36 -10.27 5.96
C PRO A 194 14.45 -9.04 6.09
N GLU A 195 14.94 -8.03 6.79
CA GLU A 195 14.26 -6.76 7.02
C GLU A 195 13.93 -6.03 5.73
N TYR A 196 14.66 -6.22 4.62
CA TYR A 196 14.29 -5.63 3.33
C TYR A 196 12.91 -6.12 2.85
N LEU A 197 12.55 -7.37 3.11
CA LEU A 197 11.23 -7.91 2.73
C LEU A 197 10.12 -7.34 3.62
N GLY A 198 10.35 -7.29 4.94
CA GLY A 198 9.42 -6.66 5.87
C GLY A 198 9.29 -5.14 5.65
N PHE A 199 10.38 -4.48 5.22
CA PHE A 199 10.40 -3.08 4.84
C PHE A 199 9.49 -2.81 3.65
N GLN A 200 9.56 -3.65 2.61
CA GLN A 200 8.68 -3.48 1.45
C GLN A 200 7.20 -3.48 1.84
N GLU A 201 6.82 -4.46 2.66
CA GLU A 201 5.45 -4.59 3.14
C GLU A 201 5.06 -3.41 4.05
N ALA A 202 5.95 -2.98 4.95
CA ALA A 202 5.68 -1.87 5.86
C ALA A 202 5.55 -0.53 5.13
N PHE A 203 6.44 -0.28 4.17
CA PHE A 203 6.41 0.94 3.38
C PHE A 203 5.19 0.97 2.46
N SER A 204 4.81 -0.17 1.84
CA SER A 204 3.56 -0.27 1.08
C SER A 204 2.30 -0.03 1.93
N ASP A 205 2.27 -0.51 3.18
CA ASP A 205 1.20 -0.20 4.13
C ASP A 205 1.16 1.32 4.42
N CYS A 206 2.31 1.96 4.60
CA CYS A 206 2.40 3.41 4.81
C CYS A 206 2.00 4.22 3.56
N VAL A 207 2.32 3.71 2.36
CA VAL A 207 1.88 4.29 1.08
C VAL A 207 0.37 4.37 1.01
N SER A 208 -0.28 3.25 1.32
CA SER A 208 -1.74 3.16 1.39
C SER A 208 -2.32 4.12 2.42
N LEU A 209 -1.79 4.10 3.65
CA LEU A 209 -2.22 4.96 4.76
C LEU A 209 -2.22 6.43 4.38
N ILE A 210 -1.06 6.94 3.97
CA ILE A 210 -0.87 8.35 3.69
C ILE A 210 -1.73 8.76 2.49
N ALA A 211 -1.83 7.91 1.45
CA ALA A 211 -2.67 8.18 0.29
C ALA A 211 -4.17 8.23 0.67
N ALA A 212 -4.65 7.32 1.52
CA ALA A 212 -6.02 7.32 2.01
C ALA A 212 -6.35 8.60 2.81
N MET A 213 -5.39 9.14 3.56
CA MET A 213 -5.55 10.41 4.29
C MET A 213 -5.64 11.66 3.38
N HIS A 214 -5.50 11.53 2.05
CA HIS A 214 -5.81 12.61 1.09
C HIS A 214 -7.29 12.65 0.70
N PHE A 215 -8.11 11.68 1.11
CA PHE A 215 -9.56 11.74 0.96
C PHE A 215 -10.18 12.53 2.12
N PRO A 216 -10.99 13.59 1.84
CA PRO A 216 -11.67 14.35 2.89
C PRO A 216 -12.53 13.46 3.80
N SER A 217 -13.22 12.47 3.22
CA SER A 217 -14.06 11.56 4.00
C SER A 217 -13.27 10.76 5.03
N VAL A 218 -12.01 10.41 4.75
CA VAL A 218 -11.17 9.66 5.69
C VAL A 218 -10.84 10.53 6.90
N ILE A 219 -10.43 11.77 6.67
CA ILE A 219 -10.12 12.73 7.74
C ILE A 219 -11.37 13.00 8.58
N ASP A 220 -12.51 13.28 7.94
CA ASP A 220 -13.77 13.55 8.62
C ASP A 220 -14.25 12.35 9.45
N ASN A 221 -14.22 11.15 8.88
CA ASN A 221 -14.68 9.94 9.56
C ASN A 221 -13.78 9.59 10.75
N VAL A 222 -12.46 9.66 10.58
CA VAL A 222 -11.49 9.42 11.65
C VAL A 222 -11.74 10.34 12.82
N LEU A 223 -11.85 11.65 12.55
CA LEU A 223 -12.02 12.64 13.62
C LEU A 223 -13.41 12.58 14.23
N ALA A 224 -14.45 12.26 13.46
CA ALA A 224 -15.79 12.04 13.99
C ALA A 224 -15.85 10.84 14.96
N GLU A 225 -15.13 9.75 14.65
CA GLU A 225 -15.10 8.53 15.46
C GLU A 225 -14.18 8.67 16.69
N THR A 226 -13.03 9.31 16.55
CA THR A 226 -11.98 9.33 17.58
C THR A 226 -11.95 10.61 18.41
N ARG A 227 -12.46 11.71 17.86
CA ARG A 227 -12.30 13.06 18.40
C ARG A 227 -10.83 13.46 18.61
N GLY A 228 -9.92 12.86 17.84
CA GLY A 228 -8.48 13.07 17.93
C GLY A 228 -7.72 12.04 18.78
N ASN A 229 -8.39 11.13 19.50
CA ASN A 229 -7.69 10.01 20.14
C ASN A 229 -7.44 8.88 19.12
N LEU A 230 -6.41 9.03 18.29
CA LEU A 230 -6.19 8.17 17.13
C LEU A 230 -5.83 6.71 17.48
N HIS A 231 -5.37 6.42 18.69
CA HIS A 231 -5.17 5.03 19.14
C HIS A 231 -6.51 4.27 19.28
N ARG A 232 -7.65 4.95 19.34
CA ARG A 232 -8.99 4.32 19.27
C ARG A 232 -9.47 4.11 17.85
N ALA A 233 -8.78 4.68 16.85
CA ALA A 233 -9.18 4.60 15.45
C ALA A 233 -9.00 3.18 14.93
N ASN A 234 -10.06 2.38 14.96
CA ASN A 234 -10.04 1.05 14.37
C ASN A 234 -10.01 1.14 12.83
N ARG A 235 -10.55 2.19 12.21
CA ARG A 235 -10.60 2.32 10.74
C ARG A 235 -9.30 2.81 10.12
N LEU A 236 -8.66 3.83 10.70
CA LEU A 236 -7.36 4.36 10.23
C LEU A 236 -6.24 3.31 10.37
N SER A 237 -6.40 2.40 11.34
CA SER A 237 -5.42 1.37 11.62
C SER A 237 -5.67 0.07 10.86
N ARG A 238 -6.89 -0.26 10.41
CA ARG A 238 -7.16 -1.52 9.71
C ARG A 238 -6.86 -1.39 8.22
N PHE A 239 -5.66 -1.81 7.81
CA PHE A 239 -5.34 -1.98 6.40
C PHE A 239 -5.89 -3.31 5.88
N SER A 240 -6.50 -3.28 4.70
CA SER A 240 -6.89 -4.45 3.90
C SER A 240 -7.52 -5.58 4.74
N GLU A 241 -8.73 -5.35 5.27
CA GLU A 241 -9.48 -6.38 6.02
C GLU A 241 -9.81 -7.62 5.14
N PHE A 242 -9.59 -7.55 3.82
CA PHE A 242 -10.05 -8.53 2.84
C PHE A 242 -8.96 -9.18 1.96
N SER A 243 -7.66 -8.93 2.17
CA SER A 243 -6.63 -9.73 1.48
C SER A 243 -6.85 -11.24 1.72
N PRO A 244 -6.62 -12.13 0.73
CA PRO A 244 -6.81 -13.58 0.86
C PRO A 244 -6.01 -14.19 2.02
N HIS A 245 -4.96 -13.48 2.38
CA HIS A 245 -4.19 -13.68 3.59
C HIS A 245 -4.85 -12.84 4.67
N ARG A 246 -5.78 -13.43 5.44
CA ARG A 246 -6.27 -12.89 6.72
C ARG A 246 -5.10 -12.53 7.64
N GLN A 247 -4.55 -11.34 7.47
CA GLN A 247 -3.74 -10.64 8.43
C GLN A 247 -4.40 -9.29 8.58
N ILE A 248 -5.16 -9.14 9.65
CA ILE A 248 -5.63 -7.84 10.12
C ILE A 248 -4.35 -7.07 10.45
N ARG A 249 -3.79 -6.36 9.48
CA ARG A 249 -2.63 -5.51 9.71
C ARG A 249 -3.17 -4.23 10.31
N SER A 250 -3.02 -4.14 11.63
CA SER A 250 -3.31 -2.90 12.31
C SER A 250 -2.06 -2.02 12.28
N ALA A 251 -2.14 -0.83 11.66
CA ALA A 251 -1.12 0.22 11.85
C ALA A 251 -0.86 0.41 13.34
N ASN A 252 -1.93 0.42 14.12
CA ASN A 252 -1.94 0.42 15.57
C ASN A 252 -1.74 -1.00 16.13
N ASN A 253 -0.54 -1.54 15.98
CA ASN A 253 -0.12 -2.79 16.62
C ASN A 253 0.96 -2.51 17.67
N LYS A 254 1.24 -3.43 18.58
CA LYS A 254 2.34 -3.29 19.57
C LYS A 254 3.48 -4.29 19.34
N ARG A 255 3.63 -4.81 18.10
CA ARG A 255 4.67 -5.80 17.75
C ARG A 255 6.06 -5.18 17.74
N THR A 256 7.06 -5.98 18.09
CA THR A 256 8.46 -5.52 18.21
C THR A 256 9.44 -6.48 17.55
N MET A 257 10.65 -6.01 17.24
CA MET A 257 11.73 -6.85 16.68
C MET A 257 12.14 -8.03 17.56
N ARG A 258 11.79 -8.00 18.86
CA ARG A 258 12.05 -9.13 19.78
C ARG A 258 11.35 -10.41 19.34
N GLU A 259 10.20 -10.31 18.71
CA GLU A 259 9.43 -11.46 18.22
C GLU A 259 10.13 -12.16 17.06
N PHE A 260 10.93 -11.43 16.29
CA PHE A 260 11.57 -11.91 15.06
C PHE A 260 13.06 -12.22 15.22
N ALA A 261 13.67 -11.83 16.35
CA ALA A 261 15.10 -12.01 16.61
C ALA A 261 15.57 -13.47 16.60
N HIS A 262 14.67 -14.43 16.82
CA HIS A 262 14.96 -15.87 16.79
C HIS A 262 14.45 -16.58 15.52
N GLY A 263 14.02 -15.80 14.53
CA GLY A 263 13.56 -16.25 13.23
C GLY A 263 12.13 -15.80 12.91
N TRP A 264 11.82 -15.77 11.62
CA TRP A 264 10.56 -15.28 11.08
C TRP A 264 10.09 -16.20 9.94
N LYS A 265 8.82 -16.10 9.55
CA LYS A 265 8.21 -16.97 8.52
C LYS A 265 7.52 -16.20 7.40
N ASP A 266 7.02 -15.03 7.73
CA ASP A 266 6.11 -14.25 6.90
C ASP A 266 6.56 -12.79 6.95
N GLU A 267 6.89 -12.23 5.79
CA GLU A 267 7.34 -10.85 5.64
C GLU A 267 6.28 -9.83 6.06
N HIS A 268 4.98 -10.15 5.93
CA HIS A 268 3.89 -9.30 6.38
C HIS A 268 3.82 -9.24 7.91
N GLU A 269 4.21 -10.32 8.59
CA GLU A 269 4.37 -10.28 10.05
C GLU A 269 5.60 -9.46 10.44
N LEU A 270 6.72 -9.67 9.74
CA LEU A 270 7.98 -8.96 9.96
C LEU A 270 7.87 -7.45 9.70
N SER A 271 6.89 -7.01 8.90
CA SER A 271 6.61 -5.59 8.62
C SER A 271 6.02 -4.85 9.82
N GLN A 272 5.24 -5.54 10.66
CA GLN A 272 4.41 -4.93 11.69
C GLN A 272 5.16 -4.03 12.69
N PRO A 273 6.38 -4.37 13.17
CA PRO A 273 7.16 -3.47 14.01
C PRO A 273 7.47 -2.13 13.31
N LEU A 274 7.82 -2.15 12.03
CA LEU A 274 8.13 -0.92 11.31
C LEU A 274 6.85 -0.12 11.02
N THR A 275 5.80 -0.76 10.50
CA THR A 275 4.50 -0.10 10.23
C THR A 275 3.97 0.59 11.48
N GLY A 276 4.05 -0.10 12.63
CA GLY A 276 3.58 0.47 13.88
C GLY A 276 4.44 1.61 14.41
N ALA A 277 5.77 1.57 14.23
CA ALA A 277 6.62 2.71 14.61
C ALA A 277 6.24 3.96 13.82
N ILE A 278 6.03 3.83 12.50
CA ILE A 278 5.65 4.95 11.65
C ILE A 278 4.26 5.49 12.00
N PHE A 279 3.31 4.61 12.29
CA PHE A 279 1.98 5.01 12.73
C PHE A 279 2.03 5.79 14.06
N ASP A 280 2.75 5.27 15.05
CA ASP A 280 2.89 5.95 16.35
C ASP A 280 3.59 7.32 16.18
N ILE A 281 4.64 7.41 15.33
CA ILE A 281 5.28 8.70 14.99
C ILE A 281 4.29 9.70 14.39
N LEU A 282 3.41 9.26 13.46
CA LEU A 282 2.39 10.11 12.88
C LEU A 282 1.39 10.62 13.94
N VAL A 283 0.98 9.75 14.86
CA VAL A 283 0.05 10.11 15.95
C VAL A 283 0.70 11.08 16.93
N ASP A 284 1.96 10.87 17.30
CA ASP A 284 2.68 11.74 18.22
C ASP A 284 2.95 13.12 17.61
N ILE A 285 3.31 13.19 16.31
CA ILE A 285 3.43 14.48 15.59
C ILE A 285 2.08 15.21 15.58
N PHE A 286 0.98 14.48 15.39
CA PHE A 286 -0.37 15.04 15.47
C PHE A 286 -0.68 15.59 16.88
N HIS A 287 -0.40 14.84 17.94
CA HIS A 287 -0.61 15.30 19.32
C HIS A 287 0.26 16.52 19.66
N GLU A 288 1.54 16.55 19.25
CA GLU A 288 2.39 17.73 19.39
C GLU A 288 1.83 18.94 18.65
N SER A 289 1.29 18.75 17.44
CA SER A 289 0.62 19.81 16.69
C SER A 289 -0.60 20.35 17.45
N LEU A 290 -1.42 19.47 18.04
CA LEU A 290 -2.56 19.88 18.89
C LEU A 290 -2.10 20.72 20.10
N VAL A 291 -1.02 20.31 20.77
CA VAL A 291 -0.44 21.04 21.90
C VAL A 291 0.11 22.40 21.45
N ALA A 292 0.88 22.45 20.37
CA ALA A 292 1.47 23.68 19.83
C ALA A 292 0.39 24.70 19.40
N ARG A 293 -0.75 24.21 18.91
CA ARG A 293 -1.93 25.01 18.55
C ARG A 293 -2.80 25.40 19.74
N GLY A 294 -2.48 24.92 20.95
CA GLY A 294 -3.26 25.17 22.17
C GLY A 294 -4.63 24.51 22.18
N LEU A 295 -4.84 23.47 21.36
CA LEU A 295 -6.09 22.72 21.26
C LEU A 295 -6.25 21.73 22.41
N ILE A 296 -5.14 21.13 22.84
CA ILE A 296 -5.04 20.34 24.07
C ILE A 296 -3.88 20.86 24.91
N SER A 297 -3.88 20.57 26.21
CA SER A 297 -2.74 20.90 27.08
C SER A 297 -1.70 19.78 27.05
N ARG A 298 -0.43 20.11 27.38
CA ARG A 298 0.63 19.11 27.56
C ARG A 298 0.22 17.98 28.52
N ALA A 299 -0.48 18.31 29.61
CA ALA A 299 -0.98 17.31 30.55
C ALA A 299 -2.03 16.35 29.97
N VAL A 300 -2.74 16.73 28.90
CA VAL A 300 -3.67 15.82 28.20
C VAL A 300 -2.90 14.87 27.28
N GLU A 301 -1.83 15.34 26.64
CA GLU A 301 -0.94 14.50 25.85
C GLU A 301 -0.13 13.53 26.72
N ASP A 302 0.48 14.00 27.81
CA ASP A 302 1.12 13.13 28.81
C ASP A 302 0.16 12.01 29.32
N LEU A 303 -1.13 12.33 29.45
CA LEU A 303 -2.16 11.37 29.85
C LEU A 303 -2.52 10.38 28.74
N ALA A 304 -2.47 10.82 27.48
CA ALA A 304 -2.67 9.96 26.31
C ALA A 304 -1.57 8.89 26.20
N ASP A 305 -0.32 9.27 26.43
CA ASP A 305 0.83 8.35 26.48
C ASP A 305 0.65 7.29 27.58
N ILE A 306 0.17 7.71 28.75
CA ILE A 306 -0.12 6.78 29.85
C ILE A 306 -1.24 5.81 29.46
N ALA A 307 -2.29 6.30 28.79
CA ALA A 307 -3.43 5.49 28.39
C ALA A 307 -3.10 4.39 27.37
N GLU A 308 -1.98 4.51 26.64
CA GLU A 308 -1.48 3.42 25.80
C GLU A 308 -1.17 2.14 26.59
N PHE A 309 -0.73 2.28 27.85
CA PHE A 309 -0.29 1.18 28.71
C PHE A 309 -1.22 0.94 29.91
N ASP A 310 -2.02 1.93 30.27
CA ASP A 310 -2.99 1.87 31.36
C ASP A 310 -4.41 2.19 30.86
N PRO A 311 -5.25 1.17 30.61
CA PRO A 311 -6.64 1.36 30.22
C PRO A 311 -7.47 2.18 31.22
N ALA A 312 -7.04 2.31 32.47
CA ALA A 312 -7.74 3.14 33.46
C ALA A 312 -7.69 4.63 33.11
N ALA A 313 -6.68 5.08 32.34
CA ALA A 313 -6.56 6.47 31.90
C ALA A 313 -7.42 6.80 30.66
N GLU A 314 -7.83 5.79 29.87
CA GLU A 314 -8.49 5.98 28.56
C GLU A 314 -9.75 6.86 28.64
N ALA A 315 -10.61 6.64 29.64
CA ALA A 315 -11.83 7.42 29.80
C ALA A 315 -11.56 8.91 30.07
N SER A 316 -10.50 9.22 30.82
CA SER A 316 -10.12 10.60 31.13
C SER A 316 -9.51 11.30 29.91
N VAL A 317 -8.66 10.59 29.17
CA VAL A 317 -8.11 11.05 27.88
C VAL A 317 -9.24 11.35 26.91
N GLN A 318 -10.13 10.38 26.70
CA GLN A 318 -11.23 10.57 25.75
C GLN A 318 -12.09 11.77 26.12
N HIS A 319 -12.42 11.94 27.40
CA HIS A 319 -13.21 13.08 27.83
C HIS A 319 -12.49 14.43 27.59
N ALA A 320 -11.16 14.47 27.69
CA ALA A 320 -10.40 15.66 27.36
C ALA A 320 -10.41 15.96 25.85
N PHE A 321 -10.18 14.95 25.02
CA PHE A 321 -10.25 15.05 23.56
C PHE A 321 -11.65 15.44 23.07
N ASP A 322 -12.71 14.84 23.60
CA ASP A 322 -14.10 15.18 23.27
C ASP A 322 -14.40 16.66 23.49
N ARG A 323 -13.98 17.21 24.63
CA ARG A 323 -14.17 18.64 24.94
C ARG A 323 -13.36 19.54 24.02
N ALA A 324 -12.09 19.19 23.77
CA ALA A 324 -11.21 19.96 22.90
C ALA A 324 -11.73 19.99 21.46
N PHE A 325 -12.13 18.83 20.94
CA PHE A 325 -12.71 18.69 19.61
C PHE A 325 -14.02 19.48 19.47
N ALA A 326 -14.88 19.47 20.50
CA ALA A 326 -16.13 20.23 20.49
C ALA A 326 -15.90 21.76 20.48
N LEU A 327 -14.76 22.23 20.98
CA LEU A 327 -14.41 23.65 20.98
C LEU A 327 -13.81 24.10 19.64
N ASN A 328 -13.01 23.26 18.99
CA ASN A 328 -12.35 23.60 17.73
C ASN A 328 -12.02 22.35 16.89
N SER A 329 -13.01 21.81 16.17
CA SER A 329 -12.81 20.66 15.28
C SER A 329 -11.90 20.96 14.09
N ASP A 330 -11.95 22.19 13.57
CA ASP A 330 -11.19 22.60 12.39
C ASP A 330 -9.68 22.59 12.69
N GLY A 331 -9.29 23.01 13.90
CA GLY A 331 -7.91 22.91 14.36
C GLY A 331 -7.38 21.47 14.44
N PHE A 332 -8.25 20.49 14.71
CA PHE A 332 -7.88 19.06 14.70
C PHE A 332 -7.69 18.55 13.27
N VAL A 333 -8.53 18.99 12.32
CA VAL A 333 -8.35 18.70 10.89
C VAL A 333 -7.01 19.23 10.43
N GLU A 334 -6.72 20.51 10.68
CA GLU A 334 -5.45 21.12 10.28
C GLU A 334 -4.24 20.41 10.89
N ALA A 335 -4.29 20.09 12.19
CA ALA A 335 -3.20 19.37 12.86
C ALA A 335 -2.97 17.97 12.27
N LEU A 336 -4.02 17.25 11.90
CA LEU A 336 -3.90 15.91 11.31
C LEU A 336 -3.34 15.96 9.88
N LEU A 337 -3.74 16.98 9.10
CA LEU A 337 -3.21 17.21 7.76
C LEU A 337 -1.72 17.55 7.80
N ASP A 338 -1.29 18.40 8.75
CA ASP A 338 0.14 18.70 8.96
C ASP A 338 0.93 17.44 9.32
N ALA A 339 0.42 16.62 10.26
CA ALA A 339 1.09 15.39 10.67
C ALA A 339 1.22 14.39 9.51
N ARG A 340 0.16 14.24 8.69
CA ARG A 340 0.20 13.46 7.45
C ARG A 340 1.30 13.95 6.52
N ASP A 341 1.39 15.25 6.28
CA ASP A 341 2.33 15.81 5.31
C ASP A 341 3.78 15.77 5.80
N ILE A 342 4.01 15.90 7.11
CA ILE A 342 5.34 15.66 7.72
C ILE A 342 5.73 14.19 7.57
N ALA A 343 4.85 13.26 7.96
CA ALA A 343 5.13 11.83 7.87
C ALA A 343 5.36 11.37 6.42
N GLY A 344 4.52 11.83 5.48
CA GLY A 344 4.66 11.56 4.05
C GLY A 344 5.98 12.06 3.48
N THR A 345 6.37 13.30 3.82
CA THR A 345 7.68 13.86 3.44
C THR A 345 8.82 13.03 4.01
N TYR A 346 8.78 12.67 5.30
CA TYR A 346 9.87 11.92 5.94
C TYR A 346 10.01 10.52 5.34
N LEU A 347 8.90 9.85 5.02
CA LEU A 347 8.93 8.55 4.34
C LEU A 347 9.52 8.65 2.93
N ALA A 348 9.12 9.66 2.14
CA ALA A 348 9.61 9.87 0.78
C ALA A 348 11.12 10.17 0.76
N GLU A 349 11.58 11.09 1.60
CA GLU A 349 13.00 11.42 1.76
C GLU A 349 13.81 10.23 2.29
N THR A 350 13.23 9.44 3.20
CA THR A 350 13.88 8.22 3.70
C THR A 350 14.06 7.23 2.56
N LEU A 351 13.04 7.00 1.73
CA LEU A 351 13.14 6.09 0.59
C LEU A 351 14.26 6.50 -0.38
N TRP A 352 14.45 7.80 -0.63
CA TRP A 352 15.55 8.32 -1.47
C TRP A 352 16.93 8.11 -0.86
N ALA A 353 17.06 8.23 0.45
CA ALA A 353 18.33 8.18 1.14
C ALA A 353 18.80 6.77 1.49
N LEU A 354 17.91 5.78 1.47
CA LEU A 354 18.24 4.39 1.73
C LEU A 354 18.95 3.71 0.54
N ALA A 355 19.70 2.66 0.85
CA ALA A 355 20.23 1.72 -0.11
C ALA A 355 19.57 0.35 0.08
N PRO A 356 19.29 -0.42 -0.99
CA PRO A 356 18.61 -1.70 -0.87
C PRO A 356 19.52 -2.79 -0.27
N ASP A 357 20.83 -2.67 -0.47
CA ASP A 357 21.81 -3.63 0.02
C ASP A 357 21.96 -3.54 1.54
N PHE A 358 21.83 -4.69 2.21
CA PHE A 358 21.95 -4.81 3.67
C PHE A 358 20.98 -3.92 4.46
N LEU A 359 19.87 -3.51 3.84
CA LEU A 359 18.88 -2.65 4.49
C LEU A 359 18.30 -3.33 5.74
N ASP A 360 18.38 -2.64 6.87
CA ASP A 360 17.64 -2.96 8.08
C ASP A 360 16.77 -1.79 8.59
N TYR A 361 15.98 -2.05 9.63
CA TYR A 361 15.10 -1.03 10.20
C TYR A 361 15.86 0.04 10.99
N GLY A 362 17.09 -0.24 11.43
CA GLY A 362 17.98 0.74 12.02
C GLY A 362 18.37 1.83 11.01
N ASP A 363 18.68 1.44 9.77
CA ASP A 363 18.95 2.39 8.68
C ASP A 363 17.77 3.35 8.47
N VAL A 364 16.53 2.84 8.51
CA VAL A 364 15.31 3.65 8.41
C VAL A 364 15.26 4.67 9.55
N ALA A 365 15.49 4.23 10.79
CA ALA A 365 15.45 5.10 11.96
C ALA A 365 16.53 6.20 11.93
N GLU A 366 17.76 5.85 11.57
CA GLU A 366 18.88 6.79 11.46
C GLU A 366 18.64 7.81 10.35
N THR A 367 18.11 7.36 9.22
CA THR A 367 17.78 8.20 8.07
C THR A 367 16.66 9.18 8.40
N MET A 368 15.55 8.72 8.99
CA MET A 368 14.47 9.61 9.43
C MET A 368 14.95 10.66 10.44
N LEU A 369 15.85 10.30 11.37
CA LEU A 369 16.44 11.27 12.30
C LEU A 369 17.34 12.29 11.59
N ALA A 370 18.03 11.90 10.51
CA ALA A 370 18.81 12.83 9.71
C ALA A 370 17.91 13.81 8.94
N ILE A 371 16.80 13.32 8.39
CA ILE A 371 15.79 14.12 7.70
C ILE A 371 15.13 15.09 8.67
N ASP A 372 14.71 14.65 9.87
CA ASP A 372 14.13 15.52 10.89
C ASP A 372 15.07 16.67 11.28
N ARG A 373 16.37 16.39 11.44
CA ARG A 373 17.37 17.44 11.69
C ARG A 373 17.44 18.48 10.56
N HIS A 374 17.25 18.06 9.31
CA HIS A 374 17.30 18.95 8.15
C HIS A 374 15.99 19.74 7.98
N GLU A 375 14.84 19.06 8.04
CA GLU A 375 13.52 19.61 7.73
C GLU A 375 12.91 20.43 8.87
N SER A 376 13.07 19.97 10.12
CA SER A 376 12.43 20.59 11.29
C SER A 376 13.42 21.16 12.31
N GLY A 377 14.73 21.03 12.05
CA GLY A 377 15.77 21.39 13.02
C GLY A 377 15.87 20.40 14.19
N GLY A 378 15.31 19.19 14.05
CA GLY A 378 15.34 18.17 15.09
C GLY A 378 14.13 18.19 16.04
N GLN A 379 13.03 18.84 15.64
CA GLN A 379 11.84 19.03 16.48
C GLN A 379 11.24 17.69 16.92
N PHE A 380 11.23 16.68 16.04
CA PHE A 380 10.57 15.39 16.28
C PHE A 380 11.56 14.28 16.64
N ALA A 381 12.84 14.58 16.83
CA ALA A 381 13.89 13.60 17.10
C ALA A 381 13.59 12.73 18.33
N GLY A 382 12.95 13.31 19.36
CA GLY A 382 12.50 12.59 20.56
C GLY A 382 11.43 11.54 20.24
N ILE A 383 10.40 11.93 19.50
CA ILE A 383 9.29 11.08 19.04
C ILE A 383 9.82 9.94 18.18
N ILE A 384 10.63 10.27 17.17
CA ILE A 384 11.20 9.30 16.24
C ILE A 384 12.05 8.27 17.01
N THR A 385 12.95 8.76 17.86
CA THR A 385 13.83 7.90 18.66
C THR A 385 13.04 7.03 19.64
N GLY A 386 12.02 7.58 20.29
CA GLY A 386 11.18 6.89 21.28
C GLY A 386 10.45 5.71 20.65
N ASN A 387 9.72 5.96 19.56
CA ASN A 387 8.90 4.97 18.88
C ASN A 387 9.73 3.83 18.28
N PHE A 388 10.86 4.13 17.62
CA PHE A 388 11.75 3.08 17.12
C PHE A 388 12.35 2.24 18.27
N LYS A 389 12.77 2.87 19.37
CA LYS A 389 13.32 2.15 20.53
C LYS A 389 12.29 1.27 21.22
N GLN A 390 11.04 1.71 21.33
CA GLN A 390 9.95 0.94 21.92
C GLN A 390 9.75 -0.39 21.18
N ARG A 391 10.02 -0.41 19.87
CA ARG A 391 9.92 -1.60 19.02
C ARG A 391 11.24 -2.36 18.84
N ALA A 392 12.27 -1.98 19.58
CA ALA A 392 13.63 -2.52 19.50
C ALA A 392 14.28 -2.40 18.11
N ILE A 393 13.81 -1.45 17.29
CA ILE A 393 14.41 -1.08 16.01
C ILE A 393 15.75 -0.37 16.26
N GLY A 394 16.76 -0.69 15.45
CA GLY A 394 18.16 -0.25 15.64
C GLY A 394 18.90 -0.97 16.78
N LYS A 395 18.24 -1.90 17.50
CA LYS A 395 18.86 -2.70 18.56
C LYS A 395 18.89 -4.19 18.23
N LEU A 396 17.87 -4.70 17.55
CA LEU A 396 17.73 -6.10 17.19
C LEU A 396 17.52 -6.21 15.68
N HIS A 397 18.12 -7.24 15.10
CA HIS A 397 17.86 -7.67 13.73
C HIS A 397 16.91 -8.87 13.73
N ALA A 398 16.24 -9.09 12.61
CA ALA A 398 15.49 -10.30 12.36
C ALA A 398 16.44 -11.51 12.29
N GLY A 399 15.99 -12.64 12.83
CA GLY A 399 16.70 -13.91 12.73
C GLY A 399 16.59 -14.54 11.34
N ALA A 400 17.05 -15.78 11.22
CA ALA A 400 16.94 -16.52 9.97
C ALA A 400 15.49 -16.80 9.56
N HIS A 401 15.22 -16.86 8.25
CA HIS A 401 13.94 -17.32 7.73
C HIS A 401 13.71 -18.79 8.08
N LEU A 402 12.55 -19.08 8.67
CA LEU A 402 12.20 -20.41 9.16
C LEU A 402 11.39 -21.16 8.08
N LYS A 403 11.86 -22.36 7.70
CA LYS A 403 11.18 -23.23 6.73
C LYS A 403 9.72 -23.50 7.11
N GLY A 404 8.86 -23.53 6.09
CA GLY A 404 7.41 -23.75 6.23
C GLY A 404 6.55 -22.49 6.04
N GLY A 405 7.16 -21.31 5.85
CA GLY A 405 6.49 -20.08 5.42
C GLY A 405 6.44 -19.87 3.90
N GLU A 406 7.21 -20.65 3.12
CA GLU A 406 7.41 -20.49 1.67
C GLU A 406 6.12 -20.51 0.83
N HIS A 407 5.05 -21.17 1.30
CA HIS A 407 3.77 -21.20 0.60
C HIS A 407 3.07 -19.83 0.51
N ARG A 408 3.59 -18.81 1.21
CA ARG A 408 3.08 -17.43 1.21
C ARG A 408 4.18 -16.38 1.07
N SER A 409 5.44 -16.80 0.90
CA SER A 409 6.56 -15.88 0.98
C SER A 409 6.97 -15.39 -0.42
N HIS A 410 7.08 -14.06 -0.57
CA HIS A 410 7.54 -13.33 -1.74
C HIS A 410 9.06 -13.47 -2.00
N VAL A 411 9.75 -14.41 -1.36
CA VAL A 411 11.21 -14.65 -1.50
C VAL A 411 11.61 -15.10 -2.93
N HIS A 412 10.66 -15.57 -3.75
CA HIS A 412 10.83 -15.82 -5.19
C HIS A 412 9.80 -15.04 -6.03
N SER A 413 9.59 -13.77 -5.68
CA SER A 413 8.47 -12.97 -6.15
C SER A 413 8.54 -12.60 -7.62
N ALA A 414 7.37 -12.60 -8.27
CA ALA A 414 7.19 -12.05 -9.61
C ALA A 414 7.52 -10.54 -9.71
N ARG A 415 7.74 -9.87 -8.57
CA ARG A 415 8.26 -8.50 -8.43
C ARG A 415 9.60 -8.27 -9.14
N ILE A 416 10.49 -9.28 -9.20
CA ILE A 416 11.84 -9.13 -9.76
C ILE A 416 12.14 -10.06 -10.94
N LEU A 417 11.13 -10.78 -11.44
CA LEU A 417 11.28 -11.68 -12.58
C LEU A 417 11.53 -10.88 -13.87
N LEU A 418 12.71 -11.05 -14.44
CA LEU A 418 13.08 -10.43 -15.72
C LEU A 418 12.66 -11.32 -16.89
N PRO A 419 12.38 -10.74 -18.08
CA PRO A 419 12.08 -11.52 -19.27
C PRO A 419 13.16 -12.56 -19.61
N ILE A 420 14.42 -12.31 -19.28
CA ILE A 420 15.53 -13.24 -19.56
C ILE A 420 15.52 -14.51 -18.70
N ASP A 421 14.89 -14.47 -17.53
CA ASP A 421 14.91 -15.57 -16.54
C ASP A 421 14.22 -16.85 -17.04
N HIS A 422 13.42 -16.75 -18.12
CA HIS A 422 12.82 -17.92 -18.77
C HIS A 422 13.87 -18.91 -19.31
N LEU A 423 15.11 -18.45 -19.54
CA LEU A 423 16.22 -19.29 -19.99
C LEU A 423 16.71 -20.26 -18.92
N ASP A 424 16.50 -19.94 -17.64
CA ASP A 424 16.86 -20.80 -16.50
C ASP A 424 15.79 -21.86 -16.21
N LEU A 425 14.63 -21.76 -16.85
CA LEU A 425 13.54 -22.72 -16.68
C LEU A 425 13.69 -23.95 -17.60
N PRO A 426 13.32 -25.15 -17.11
CA PRO A 426 13.29 -26.36 -17.93
C PRO A 426 12.32 -26.22 -19.10
N LYS A 427 12.72 -26.71 -20.28
CA LYS A 427 11.87 -26.68 -21.47
C LYS A 427 10.71 -27.69 -21.34
N MET A 428 9.48 -27.20 -21.53
CA MET A 428 8.30 -28.08 -21.63
C MET A 428 8.44 -29.09 -22.77
N SER A 429 7.92 -30.29 -22.56
CA SER A 429 7.80 -31.30 -23.63
C SER A 429 6.82 -30.84 -24.73
N TYR A 430 6.94 -31.35 -25.95
CA TYR A 430 5.97 -31.05 -27.03
C TYR A 430 4.53 -31.42 -26.62
N ARG A 431 4.35 -32.57 -25.96
CA ARG A 431 3.06 -33.02 -25.45
C ARG A 431 2.47 -32.02 -24.45
N GLU A 432 3.29 -31.52 -23.53
CA GLU A 432 2.84 -30.53 -22.54
C GLU A 432 2.47 -29.20 -23.19
N ARG A 433 3.24 -28.71 -24.17
CA ARG A 433 2.90 -27.49 -24.94
C ARG A 433 1.56 -27.60 -25.65
N VAL A 434 1.25 -28.77 -26.24
CA VAL A 434 -0.05 -29.02 -26.89
C VAL A 434 -1.20 -29.07 -25.88
N LEU A 435 -0.96 -29.61 -24.67
CA LEU A 435 -1.95 -29.59 -23.60
C LEU A 435 -2.19 -28.15 -23.11
N LEU A 436 -1.12 -27.39 -22.91
CA LEU A 436 -1.16 -26.00 -22.44
C LEU A 436 -1.91 -25.09 -23.44
N SER A 437 -1.67 -25.24 -24.74
CA SER A 437 -2.36 -24.47 -25.77
C SER A 437 -3.86 -24.80 -25.85
N ARG A 438 -4.25 -26.04 -25.54
CA ARG A 438 -5.66 -26.48 -25.52
C ARG A 438 -6.41 -26.05 -24.26
N SER A 439 -5.69 -25.78 -23.16
CA SER A 439 -6.25 -25.18 -21.96
C SER A 439 -6.48 -23.66 -22.08
N GLY A 440 -6.13 -23.04 -23.22
CA GLY A 440 -6.32 -21.60 -23.44
C GLY A 440 -5.24 -20.71 -22.82
N ILE A 441 -4.10 -21.28 -22.42
CA ILE A 441 -3.04 -20.61 -21.63
C ILE A 441 -1.91 -20.05 -22.53
N GLY A 442 -2.03 -20.18 -23.86
CA GLY A 442 -0.95 -19.85 -24.81
C GLY A 442 -1.42 -19.16 -26.08
N GLN A 443 -2.45 -18.32 -26.01
CA GLN A 443 -2.83 -17.40 -27.10
C GLN A 443 -2.95 -15.97 -26.57
#